data_AF-A0AAV3XLM8-F1
#
_entry.id   AF-A0AAV3XLM8-F1
#
_cell.length_a   1.000
_cell.length_b   1.000
_cell.length_c   1.000
_cell.angle_alpha   90.00
_cell.angle_beta   90.00
_cell.angle_gamma   90.00
#
_symmetry.space_group_name_H-M   'P 1'
#
loop_
_entity.id
_entity.type
_entity.pdbx_description
1 polymer ?
#
loop_
_entity_poly.entity_id
_entity_poly.type
_entity_poly.pdbx_seq_one_letter_code
_entity_poly.pdbx_strand_id
1 'polypeptide(L)'
;MYSQTTTGKLPKGAVGVQSFQGRLRLRLPRQLFNGKQQYLYLGLPDTTVNRKVAEAKAKIIEADIAFERFDYTLAKYGKSQPNLAVLESPQPKPILNLAELWARYTEVRSNDVSETTLKLNYARVASHINKLPTKSLEDAIAIRDYLIKHNSPYTAKRIWIQLNACCKWAKRSKLIADNPFSEMAEDFKLNNNRESEDIDSFSKQEMEVVISEE
;
A
#
# COMPACT_ATOMS: atom_id res chain seq x y z
N MET A 1 36.33 -37.33 38.64
CA MET A 1 35.08 -38.03 39.02
C MET A 1 34.04 -37.74 37.96
N TYR A 2 33.78 -38.67 37.04
CA TYR A 2 32.77 -38.50 36.00
C TYR A 2 31.42 -39.00 36.53
N SER A 3 30.51 -38.08 36.79
CA SER A 3 29.16 -38.37 37.24
C SER A 3 28.34 -38.96 36.08
N GLN A 4 27.79 -40.14 36.32
CA GLN A 4 26.89 -40.86 35.43
C GLN A 4 25.64 -40.00 35.17
N THR A 5 25.35 -39.69 33.90
CA THR A 5 24.06 -39.10 33.53
C THR A 5 23.05 -40.23 33.37
N THR A 6 22.18 -40.36 34.37
CA THR A 6 21.00 -41.22 34.34
C THR A 6 20.16 -40.88 33.10
N THR A 7 20.14 -41.80 32.16
CA THR A 7 19.29 -41.80 30.96
C THR A 7 17.86 -42.16 31.35
N GLY A 8 17.26 -41.37 32.24
CA GLY A 8 15.86 -41.46 32.61
C GLY A 8 15.01 -40.78 31.54
N LYS A 9 14.06 -41.50 30.95
CA LYS A 9 13.00 -40.89 30.15
C LYS A 9 12.33 -39.83 31.03
N LEU A 10 12.39 -38.57 30.60
CA LEU A 10 11.70 -37.46 31.27
C LEU A 10 10.20 -37.82 31.44
N PRO A 11 9.59 -37.52 32.60
CA PRO A 11 8.19 -37.82 32.85
C PRO A 11 7.29 -37.13 31.81
N LYS A 12 6.10 -37.69 31.57
CA LYS A 12 5.15 -37.16 30.58
C LYS A 12 4.85 -35.68 30.92
N GLY A 13 5.13 -34.77 29.99
CA GLY A 13 4.94 -33.33 30.18
C GLY A 13 6.20 -32.54 30.59
N ALA A 14 7.32 -33.20 30.92
CA ALA A 14 8.53 -32.50 31.34
C ALA A 14 9.28 -31.83 30.17
N VAL A 15 9.78 -30.62 30.44
CA VAL A 15 10.49 -29.77 29.49
C VAL A 15 11.99 -29.81 29.78
N GLY A 16 12.77 -30.37 28.86
CA GLY A 16 14.22 -30.50 29.04
C GLY A 16 14.98 -29.23 28.65
N VAL A 17 15.89 -28.75 29.49
CA VAL A 17 16.84 -27.69 29.13
C VAL A 17 18.05 -28.30 28.42
N GLN A 18 18.38 -27.83 27.22
CA GLN A 18 19.53 -28.29 26.44
C GLN A 18 20.38 -27.13 25.94
N SER A 19 21.68 -27.38 25.78
CA SER A 19 22.60 -26.49 25.09
C SER A 19 22.75 -26.94 23.64
N PHE A 20 22.68 -26.00 22.69
CA PHE A 20 22.91 -26.22 21.27
C PHE A 20 23.75 -25.08 20.70
N GLN A 21 24.95 -25.40 20.21
CA GLN A 21 25.91 -24.42 19.69
C GLN A 21 26.19 -23.28 20.69
N GLY A 22 26.34 -23.61 21.98
CA GLY A 22 26.59 -22.63 23.05
C GLY A 22 25.38 -21.76 23.43
N ARG A 23 24.19 -22.05 22.90
CA ARG A 23 22.93 -21.36 23.22
C ARG A 23 21.93 -22.30 23.89
N LEU A 24 21.18 -21.78 24.86
CA LEU A 24 20.17 -22.54 25.58
C LEU A 24 18.87 -22.65 24.76
N ARG A 25 18.33 -23.87 24.72
CA ARG A 25 17.04 -24.21 24.12
C ARG A 25 16.24 -25.12 25.07
N LEU A 26 14.93 -24.99 25.03
CA LEU A 26 13.99 -25.86 25.73
C LEU A 26 13.44 -26.91 24.77
N ARG A 27 13.46 -28.16 25.19
CA ARG A 27 12.94 -29.31 24.47
C ARG A 27 11.54 -29.62 24.98
N LEU A 28 10.54 -29.40 24.13
CA LEU A 28 9.13 -29.58 24.51
C LEU A 28 8.68 -31.05 24.40
N PRO A 29 7.67 -31.49 25.18
CA PRO A 29 7.07 -32.81 25.05
C PRO A 29 6.47 -33.05 23.66
N ARG A 30 6.71 -34.24 23.09
CA ARG A 30 6.19 -34.61 21.75
C ARG A 30 4.66 -34.72 21.71
N GLN A 31 4.02 -35.01 22.84
CA GLN A 31 2.57 -35.14 22.91
C GLN A 31 1.84 -33.84 22.53
N LEU A 32 2.46 -32.68 22.75
CA LEU A 32 1.84 -31.38 22.49
C LEU A 32 1.75 -31.04 21.00
N PHE A 33 2.56 -31.67 20.14
CA PHE A 33 2.67 -31.32 18.72
C PHE A 33 2.48 -32.54 17.80
N ASN A 34 1.45 -33.36 18.07
CA ASN A 34 1.11 -34.54 17.26
C ASN A 34 2.30 -35.48 17.02
N GLY A 35 3.13 -35.70 18.04
CA GLY A 35 4.32 -36.55 17.96
C GLY A 35 5.58 -35.88 17.39
N LYS A 36 5.47 -34.66 16.85
CA LYS A 36 6.63 -33.88 16.36
C LYS A 36 7.41 -33.31 17.54
N GLN A 37 8.73 -33.40 17.46
CA GLN A 37 9.63 -32.85 18.47
C GLN A 37 9.83 -31.35 18.23
N GLN A 38 9.26 -30.51 19.09
CA GLN A 38 9.44 -29.06 19.02
C GLN A 38 10.53 -28.58 19.99
N TYR A 39 11.25 -27.52 19.57
CA TYR A 39 12.24 -26.82 20.37
C TYR A 39 11.87 -25.34 20.48
N LEU A 40 12.18 -24.75 21.64
CA LEU A 40 12.04 -23.32 21.91
C LEU A 40 13.43 -22.75 22.21
N TYR A 41 13.92 -21.88 21.34
CA TYR A 41 15.24 -21.26 21.50
C TYR A 41 15.12 -20.01 22.38
N LEU A 42 15.92 -19.93 23.44
CA LEU A 42 15.87 -18.80 24.38
C LEU A 42 16.77 -17.64 23.97
N GLY A 43 17.70 -17.85 23.03
CA GLY A 43 18.68 -16.83 22.62
C GLY A 43 19.75 -16.53 23.68
N LEU A 44 19.74 -17.22 24.82
CA LEU A 44 20.67 -17.01 25.91
C LEU A 44 21.94 -17.88 25.74
N PRO A 45 23.14 -17.36 26.01
CA PRO A 45 24.35 -18.19 26.04
C PRO A 45 24.30 -19.17 27.22
N ASP A 46 24.94 -20.33 27.06
CA ASP A 46 25.02 -21.37 28.08
C ASP A 46 25.96 -20.97 29.22
N THR A 47 25.39 -20.25 30.19
CA THR A 47 26.04 -19.89 31.47
C THR A 47 25.24 -20.45 32.63
N THR A 48 25.88 -20.65 33.79
CA THR A 48 25.21 -21.17 34.99
C THR A 48 24.00 -20.33 35.42
N VAL A 49 24.08 -19.01 35.25
CA VAL A 49 22.99 -18.07 35.52
C VAL A 49 21.85 -18.23 34.51
N ASN A 50 22.17 -18.24 33.22
CA ASN A 50 21.15 -18.37 32.17
C ASN A 50 20.49 -19.75 32.16
N ARG A 51 21.21 -20.78 32.61
CA ARG A 51 20.65 -22.12 32.79
C ARG A 51 19.57 -22.15 33.86
N LYS A 52 19.75 -21.44 34.99
CA LYS A 52 18.69 -21.26 36.00
C LYS A 52 17.47 -20.54 35.42
N VAL A 53 17.68 -19.53 34.58
CA VAL A 53 16.59 -18.82 33.88
C VAL A 53 15.85 -19.76 32.92
N ALA A 54 16.58 -20.60 32.17
CA ALA A 54 15.99 -21.59 31.29
C ALA A 54 15.19 -22.65 32.05
N GLU A 55 15.70 -23.12 33.20
CA GLU A 55 14.99 -24.03 34.09
C GLU A 55 13.72 -23.41 34.68
N ALA A 56 13.77 -22.13 35.08
CA ALA A 56 12.58 -21.42 35.54
C ALA A 56 11.51 -21.33 34.43
N LYS A 57 11.91 -21.00 33.19
CA LYS A 57 11.00 -21.02 32.03
C LYS A 57 10.45 -22.41 31.73
N ALA A 58 11.26 -23.45 31.84
CA ALA A 58 10.82 -24.83 31.69
C ALA A 58 9.71 -25.18 32.68
N LYS A 59 9.88 -24.84 33.97
CA LYS A 59 8.86 -25.05 35.00
C LYS A 59 7.55 -24.31 34.74
N ILE A 60 7.61 -23.09 34.22
CA ILE A 60 6.41 -22.32 33.84
C ILE A 60 5.64 -23.06 32.75
N ILE A 61 6.35 -23.57 31.74
CA ILE A 61 5.73 -24.36 30.67
C ILE A 61 5.13 -25.66 31.22
N GLU A 62 5.85 -26.37 32.08
CA GLU A 62 5.36 -27.60 32.73
C GLU A 62 4.08 -27.33 33.53
N ALA A 63 4.02 -26.22 34.27
CA ALA A 63 2.83 -25.81 35.00
C ALA A 63 1.67 -25.51 34.05
N ASP A 64 1.90 -24.76 32.98
CA ASP A 64 0.86 -24.45 32.00
C ASP A 64 0.34 -25.70 31.27
N ILE A 65 1.19 -26.69 31.02
CA ILE A 65 0.78 -28.00 30.49
C ILE A 65 -0.10 -28.73 31.51
N ALA A 66 0.29 -28.75 32.78
CA ALA A 66 -0.46 -29.43 33.85
C ALA A 66 -1.84 -28.80 34.09
N PHE A 67 -1.97 -27.48 33.93
CA PHE A 67 -3.22 -26.74 34.08
C PHE A 67 -4.02 -26.60 32.77
N GLU A 68 -3.63 -27.28 31.69
CA GLU A 68 -4.28 -27.19 30.37
C GLU A 68 -4.37 -25.74 29.80
N ARG A 69 -3.44 -24.86 30.21
CA ARG A 69 -3.32 -23.45 29.78
C ARG A 69 -2.12 -23.20 28.87
N PHE A 70 -1.60 -24.27 28.27
CA PHE A 70 -0.41 -24.20 27.44
C PHE A 70 -0.68 -23.45 26.14
N ASP A 71 0.14 -22.43 25.89
CA ASP A 71 0.10 -21.68 24.63
C ASP A 71 0.86 -22.42 23.51
N TYR A 72 0.12 -23.06 22.61
CA TYR A 72 0.66 -23.77 21.45
C TYR A 72 1.42 -22.86 20.47
N THR A 73 1.16 -21.55 20.48
CA THR A 73 1.90 -20.59 19.63
C THR A 73 3.31 -20.33 20.15
N LEU A 74 3.56 -20.67 21.43
CA LEU A 74 4.79 -20.43 22.18
C LEU A 74 5.15 -18.95 22.35
N ALA A 75 4.25 -18.04 21.96
CA ALA A 75 4.46 -16.60 22.06
C ALA A 75 4.62 -16.18 23.53
N LYS A 76 3.79 -16.75 24.42
CA LYS A 76 3.86 -16.55 25.88
C LYS A 76 5.23 -16.87 26.49
N TYR A 77 5.97 -17.82 25.91
CA TYR A 77 7.24 -18.33 26.47
C TYR A 77 8.48 -17.70 25.84
N GLY A 78 8.30 -16.69 24.99
CA GLY A 78 9.40 -15.97 24.34
C GLY A 78 9.89 -16.64 23.07
N LYS A 79 9.04 -17.41 22.36
CA LYS A 79 9.27 -17.65 20.93
C LYS A 79 9.04 -16.32 20.24
N SER A 80 10.09 -15.48 20.22
CA SER A 80 10.19 -14.47 19.19
C SER A 80 10.11 -15.25 17.90
N GLN A 81 9.00 -15.07 17.16
CA GLN A 81 8.99 -15.48 15.77
C GLN A 81 10.30 -14.94 15.19
N PRO A 82 11.12 -15.75 14.48
CA PRO A 82 12.11 -15.14 13.64
C PRO A 82 11.35 -14.09 12.85
N ASN A 83 11.90 -12.88 12.77
CA ASN A 83 11.37 -11.85 11.90
C ASN A 83 11.39 -12.42 10.45
N LEU A 84 10.45 -13.30 10.09
CA LEU A 84 9.58 -13.02 8.98
C LEU A 84 9.14 -11.63 9.33
N ALA A 85 9.76 -10.65 8.68
CA ALA A 85 9.19 -9.33 8.62
C ALA A 85 7.70 -9.60 8.54
N VAL A 86 6.97 -9.15 9.55
CA VAL A 86 5.63 -8.69 9.31
C VAL A 86 5.91 -7.63 8.25
N LEU A 87 5.96 -8.07 6.98
CA LEU A 87 5.32 -7.38 5.89
C LEU A 87 4.04 -7.01 6.57
N GLU A 88 4.00 -5.78 7.10
CA GLU A 88 2.78 -5.10 7.45
C GLU A 88 1.84 -5.59 6.37
N SER A 89 0.86 -6.41 6.75
CA SER A 89 -0.24 -6.78 5.85
C SER A 89 -0.55 -5.48 5.15
N PRO A 90 -0.21 -5.31 3.85
CA PRO A 90 0.06 -3.99 3.30
C PRO A 90 -1.14 -3.19 3.73
N GLN A 91 -0.93 -2.23 4.65
CA GLN A 91 -1.97 -1.32 5.12
C GLN A 91 -2.72 -1.02 3.85
N PRO A 92 -3.99 -1.47 3.67
CA PRO A 92 -4.60 -1.56 2.36
C PRO A 92 -4.36 -0.20 1.78
N LYS A 93 -3.40 -0.11 0.83
CA LYS A 93 -2.87 1.18 0.41
C LYS A 93 -4.15 1.91 0.07
N PRO A 94 -4.49 3.01 0.75
CA PRO A 94 -5.81 3.61 0.58
C PRO A 94 -5.96 3.68 -0.91
N ILE A 95 -6.97 2.99 -1.45
CA ILE A 95 -7.16 2.84 -2.88
C ILE A 95 -7.44 4.27 -3.30
N LEU A 96 -6.37 5.00 -3.61
CA LEU A 96 -6.40 6.45 -3.61
C LEU A 96 -7.29 6.78 -4.77
N ASN A 97 -8.46 7.28 -4.42
CA ASN A 97 -9.51 7.46 -5.38
C ASN A 97 -9.07 8.56 -6.34
N LEU A 98 -9.43 8.50 -7.62
CA LEU A 98 -9.00 9.51 -8.59
C LEU A 98 -9.35 10.95 -8.12
N ALA A 99 -10.47 11.11 -7.42
CA ALA A 99 -10.90 12.36 -6.81
C ALA A 99 -9.96 12.86 -5.70
N GLU A 100 -9.46 11.96 -4.84
CA GLU A 100 -8.51 12.29 -3.77
C GLU A 100 -7.14 12.63 -4.34
N LEU A 101 -6.72 11.89 -5.37
CA LEU A 101 -5.48 12.16 -6.09
C LEU A 101 -5.52 13.55 -6.74
N TRP A 102 -6.66 13.89 -7.35
CA TRP A 102 -6.89 15.20 -7.95
C TRP A 102 -6.85 16.32 -6.93
N ALA A 103 -7.50 16.16 -5.78
CA ALA A 103 -7.47 17.16 -4.70
C ALA A 103 -6.03 17.47 -4.26
N ARG A 104 -5.23 16.44 -3.95
CA ARG A 104 -3.82 16.62 -3.57
C ARG A 104 -2.99 17.23 -4.69
N TYR A 105 -3.26 16.86 -5.93
CA TYR A 105 -2.60 17.46 -7.09
C TYR A 105 -2.93 18.96 -7.23
N THR A 106 -4.18 19.34 -6.99
CA THR A 106 -4.61 20.75 -7.07
C THR A 106 -3.96 21.62 -5.99
N GLU A 107 -3.76 21.09 -4.78
CA GLU A 107 -3.06 21.79 -3.69
C GLU A 107 -1.58 22.02 -4.01
N VAL A 108 -0.90 21.04 -4.62
CA VAL A 108 0.50 21.25 -5.03
C VAL A 108 0.57 22.27 -6.17
N ARG A 109 -0.37 22.20 -7.12
CA ARG A 109 -0.41 23.10 -8.27
C ARG A 109 -0.89 24.51 -7.96
N SER A 110 -1.62 24.72 -6.85
CA SER A 110 -2.05 26.07 -6.47
C SER A 110 -0.89 27.01 -6.19
N ASN A 111 0.27 26.48 -5.79
CA ASN A 111 1.47 27.29 -5.58
C ASN A 111 2.14 27.72 -6.89
N ASP A 112 1.95 26.96 -7.97
CA ASP A 112 2.63 27.18 -9.26
C ASP A 112 1.74 27.90 -10.29
N VAL A 113 0.42 27.91 -10.08
CA VAL A 113 -0.58 28.28 -11.10
C VAL A 113 -1.41 29.47 -10.63
N SER A 114 -1.79 30.35 -11.57
CA SER A 114 -2.65 31.50 -11.26
C SER A 114 -4.00 31.08 -10.65
N GLU A 115 -4.52 31.89 -9.73
CA GLU A 115 -5.82 31.62 -9.09
C GLU A 115 -6.97 31.47 -10.09
N THR A 116 -6.93 32.24 -11.17
CA THR A 116 -7.94 32.19 -12.25
C THR A 116 -7.93 30.85 -12.97
N THR A 117 -6.74 30.31 -13.25
CA THR A 117 -6.59 29.01 -13.90
C THR A 117 -7.05 27.89 -12.98
N LEU A 118 -6.77 27.99 -11.68
CA LEU A 118 -7.23 27.02 -10.68
C LEU A 118 -8.76 27.03 -10.53
N LYS A 119 -9.36 28.21 -10.37
CA LYS A 119 -10.82 28.35 -10.19
C LYS A 119 -11.61 27.94 -11.43
N LEU A 120 -11.11 28.18 -12.63
CA LEU A 120 -11.85 27.88 -13.87
C LEU A 120 -11.52 26.50 -14.44
N ASN A 121 -10.25 26.22 -14.72
CA ASN A 121 -9.85 25.01 -15.43
C ASN A 121 -9.82 23.79 -14.49
N TYR A 122 -9.22 23.93 -13.31
CA TYR A 122 -9.11 22.79 -12.39
C TYR A 122 -10.46 22.44 -11.74
N ALA A 123 -11.32 23.42 -11.46
CA ALA A 123 -12.67 23.16 -10.98
C ALA A 123 -13.54 22.46 -12.04
N ARG A 124 -13.40 22.83 -13.32
CA ARG A 124 -14.09 22.14 -14.42
C ARG A 124 -13.67 20.67 -14.47
N VAL A 125 -12.37 20.38 -14.40
CA VAL A 125 -11.88 18.98 -14.38
C VAL A 125 -12.37 18.24 -13.14
N ALA A 126 -12.35 18.86 -11.95
CA ALA A 126 -12.90 18.27 -10.73
C ALA A 126 -14.40 17.90 -10.87
N SER A 127 -15.20 18.77 -11.50
CA SER A 127 -16.61 18.48 -11.78
C SER A 127 -16.78 17.26 -12.69
N HIS A 128 -15.94 17.14 -13.72
CA HIS A 128 -15.97 15.97 -14.59
C HIS A 128 -15.54 14.69 -13.87
N ILE A 129 -14.52 14.74 -13.01
CA ILE A 129 -14.09 13.61 -12.18
C ILE A 129 -15.22 13.13 -11.26
N ASN A 130 -15.98 14.06 -10.68
CA ASN A 130 -17.12 13.72 -9.82
C ASN A 130 -18.28 13.07 -10.59
N LYS A 131 -18.42 13.36 -11.89
CA LYS A 131 -19.43 12.77 -12.78
C LYS A 131 -19.03 11.43 -13.36
N LEU A 132 -17.81 10.93 -13.08
CA LEU A 132 -17.36 9.64 -13.59
C LEU A 132 -18.12 8.50 -12.87
N PRO A 133 -18.52 7.45 -13.62
CA PRO A 133 -19.21 6.29 -13.05
C PRO A 133 -18.28 5.50 -12.12
N THR A 134 -16.99 5.46 -12.45
CA THR A 134 -15.97 4.79 -11.65
C THR A 134 -14.82 5.74 -11.34
N LYS A 135 -14.30 5.66 -10.12
CA LYS A 135 -13.22 6.54 -9.63
C LYS A 135 -11.92 5.75 -9.36
N SER A 136 -11.94 4.44 -9.60
CA SER A 136 -10.78 3.54 -9.53
C SER A 136 -9.83 3.76 -10.70
N LEU A 137 -8.53 3.73 -10.42
CA LEU A 137 -7.46 3.86 -11.42
C LEU A 137 -7.38 2.64 -12.37
N GLU A 138 -7.86 1.48 -11.92
CA GLU A 138 -7.88 0.22 -12.68
C GLU A 138 -8.84 0.28 -13.87
N ASP A 139 -9.90 1.08 -13.77
CA ASP A 139 -10.93 1.24 -14.80
C ASP A 139 -10.64 2.41 -15.75
N ALA A 140 -9.36 2.69 -16.02
CA ALA A 140 -8.93 3.81 -16.88
C ALA A 140 -9.57 3.78 -18.28
N ILE A 141 -9.79 2.58 -18.83
CA ILE A 141 -10.47 2.37 -20.11
C ILE A 141 -11.92 2.83 -20.04
N ALA A 142 -12.65 2.45 -18.99
CA ALA A 142 -14.05 2.86 -18.81
C ALA A 142 -14.19 4.38 -18.62
N ILE A 143 -13.24 4.99 -17.89
CA ILE A 143 -13.16 6.45 -17.73
C ILE A 143 -12.95 7.12 -19.09
N ARG A 144 -12.03 6.61 -19.91
CA ARG A 144 -11.78 7.12 -21.26
C ARG A 144 -13.04 7.06 -22.12
N ASP A 145 -13.68 5.90 -22.20
CA ASP A 145 -14.85 5.68 -23.04
C ASP A 145 -16.02 6.59 -22.62
N TYR A 146 -16.19 6.79 -21.31
CA TYR A 146 -17.15 7.75 -20.78
C TYR A 146 -16.83 9.20 -21.16
N LEU A 147 -15.55 9.61 -21.08
CA LEU A 147 -15.13 10.96 -21.46
C LEU A 147 -15.37 11.25 -22.94
N ILE A 148 -15.10 10.29 -23.82
CA ILE A 148 -15.30 10.41 -25.27
C ILE A 148 -16.80 10.44 -25.60
N LYS A 149 -17.61 9.63 -24.92
CA LYS A 149 -19.07 9.55 -25.18
C LYS A 149 -19.83 10.80 -24.72
N HIS A 150 -19.42 11.42 -23.61
CA HIS A 150 -20.17 12.50 -22.97
C HIS A 150 -19.63 13.91 -23.21
N ASN A 151 -18.45 14.06 -23.83
CA ASN A 151 -17.84 15.37 -24.07
C ASN A 151 -17.38 15.52 -25.52
N SER A 152 -17.20 16.77 -25.95
CA SER A 152 -16.56 17.04 -27.25
C SER A 152 -15.13 16.48 -27.28
N PRO A 153 -14.60 16.06 -28.44
CA PRO A 153 -13.23 15.56 -28.56
C PRO A 153 -12.19 16.50 -27.96
N TYR A 154 -12.37 17.80 -28.14
CA TYR A 154 -11.52 18.84 -27.58
C TYR A 154 -11.57 18.87 -26.05
N THR A 155 -12.76 18.89 -25.48
CA THR A 155 -12.96 18.89 -24.02
C THR A 155 -12.41 17.60 -23.40
N ALA A 156 -12.69 16.46 -24.03
CA ALA A 156 -12.22 15.15 -23.58
C ALA A 156 -10.68 15.09 -23.56
N LYS A 157 -10.01 15.57 -24.62
CA LYS A 157 -8.54 15.64 -24.67
C LYS A 157 -7.97 16.55 -23.57
N ARG A 158 -8.57 17.73 -23.33
CA ARG A 158 -8.10 18.64 -22.27
C ARG A 158 -8.22 18.03 -20.88
N ILE A 159 -9.32 17.35 -20.60
CA ILE A 159 -9.53 16.62 -19.33
C ILE A 159 -8.50 15.49 -19.21
N TRP A 160 -8.31 14.71 -20.27
CA TRP A 160 -7.36 13.60 -20.29
C TRP A 160 -5.91 14.05 -20.05
N ILE A 161 -5.47 15.16 -20.67
CA ILE A 161 -4.13 15.73 -20.44
C ILE A 161 -3.93 16.03 -18.95
N GLN A 162 -4.93 16.61 -18.30
CA GLN A 162 -4.88 16.95 -16.88
C GLN A 162 -4.87 15.71 -15.99
N LEU A 163 -5.69 14.70 -16.29
CA LEU A 163 -5.70 13.42 -15.59
C LEU A 163 -4.36 12.68 -15.72
N ASN A 164 -3.80 12.64 -16.93
CA ASN A 164 -2.49 12.05 -17.18
C ASN A 164 -1.38 12.82 -16.42
N ALA A 165 -1.44 14.16 -16.38
CA ALA A 165 -0.50 14.96 -15.60
C ALA A 165 -0.62 14.70 -14.08
N CYS A 166 -1.85 14.54 -13.57
CA CYS A 166 -2.12 14.14 -12.18
C CYS A 166 -1.51 12.77 -11.87
N CYS A 167 -1.72 11.78 -12.74
CA CYS A 167 -1.18 10.42 -12.56
C CYS A 167 0.36 10.38 -12.69
N LYS A 168 0.95 11.16 -13.59
CA LYS A 168 2.41 11.34 -13.67
C LYS A 168 2.99 11.93 -12.39
N TRP A 169 2.33 12.94 -11.81
CA TRP A 169 2.73 13.50 -10.52
C TRP A 169 2.60 12.45 -9.40
N ALA A 170 1.49 11.72 -9.35
CA ALA A 170 1.27 10.68 -8.36
C ALA A 170 2.32 9.56 -8.42
N LYS A 171 2.76 9.16 -9.62
CA LYS A 171 3.83 8.19 -9.82
C LYS A 171 5.16 8.73 -9.27
N ARG A 172 5.50 9.99 -9.54
CA ARG A 172 6.69 10.65 -8.98
C ARG A 172 6.65 10.74 -7.45
N SER A 173 5.48 11.04 -6.89
CA SER A 173 5.23 11.07 -5.45
C SER A 173 5.08 9.68 -4.81
N LYS A 174 5.28 8.59 -5.57
CA LYS A 174 5.15 7.19 -5.14
C LYS A 174 3.78 6.83 -4.55
N LEU A 175 2.73 7.58 -4.92
CA LEU A 175 1.35 7.32 -4.51
C LEU A 175 0.70 6.21 -5.34
N ILE A 176 1.09 6.09 -6.61
CA ILE A 176 0.64 5.02 -7.53
C ILE A 176 1.86 4.26 -8.05
N ALA A 177 1.68 2.95 -8.32
CA ALA A 177 2.74 2.09 -8.85
C ALA A 177 3.00 2.37 -10.33
N ASP A 178 1.93 2.54 -11.11
CA ASP A 178 2.03 2.86 -12.52
C ASP A 178 0.91 3.80 -12.99
N ASN A 179 1.12 4.46 -14.14
CA ASN A 179 0.18 5.40 -14.71
C ASN A 179 -0.65 4.72 -15.82
N PRO A 180 -1.94 4.41 -15.59
CA PRO A 180 -2.76 3.72 -16.57
C PRO A 180 -3.18 4.62 -17.75
N PHE A 181 -2.98 5.94 -17.66
CA PHE A 181 -3.39 6.89 -18.69
C PHE A 181 -2.26 7.26 -19.67
N SER A 182 -1.05 6.72 -19.54
CA SER A 182 0.07 7.14 -20.39
C SER A 182 -0.02 6.67 -21.84
N GLU A 183 -0.60 5.50 -22.08
CA GLU A 183 -0.63 4.87 -23.42
C GLU A 183 -1.87 5.26 -24.24
N MET A 184 -2.87 5.88 -23.62
CA MET A 184 -4.18 6.16 -24.24
C MET A 184 -4.26 7.55 -24.90
N ALA A 185 -3.11 8.13 -25.26
CA ALA A 185 -3.03 9.47 -25.84
C ALA A 185 -3.59 9.53 -27.28
N GLU A 186 -3.38 8.45 -28.02
CA GLU A 186 -3.70 8.35 -29.45
C GLU A 186 -5.20 8.19 -29.72
N ASP A 187 -5.99 7.82 -28.70
CA ASP A 187 -7.43 7.62 -28.81
C ASP A 187 -8.21 8.94 -28.95
N PHE A 188 -7.64 10.05 -28.46
CA PHE A 188 -8.23 11.38 -28.54
C PHE A 188 -7.84 12.09 -29.84
N LYS A 189 -7.98 11.40 -30.98
CA LYS A 189 -7.81 12.00 -32.30
C LYS A 189 -8.78 13.16 -32.43
N LEU A 190 -8.25 14.37 -32.29
CA LEU A 190 -8.93 15.55 -32.78
C LEU A 190 -8.84 15.45 -34.28
N ASN A 191 -9.98 15.47 -34.98
CA ASN A 191 -9.95 15.87 -36.36
C ASN A 191 -9.33 17.27 -36.35
N ASN A 192 -8.14 17.43 -36.93
CA ASN A 192 -7.45 18.72 -37.08
C ASN A 192 -8.26 19.72 -37.93
N ASN A 193 -9.50 19.39 -38.33
CA ASN A 193 -10.46 20.31 -38.95
C ASN A 193 -10.92 21.47 -38.04
N ARG A 194 -10.15 21.82 -37.00
CA ARG A 194 -10.20 23.13 -36.35
C ARG A 194 -8.97 23.97 -36.68
N GLU A 195 -8.31 23.71 -37.80
CA GLU A 195 -7.44 24.69 -38.45
C GLU A 195 -8.23 25.87 -39.04
N SER A 196 -9.58 25.83 -39.08
CA SER A 196 -10.36 26.96 -39.62
C SER A 196 -11.86 26.92 -39.24
N GLU A 197 -12.19 26.96 -37.95
CA GLU A 197 -13.14 28.02 -37.59
C GLU A 197 -12.22 29.23 -37.38
N ASP A 198 -11.68 29.75 -38.49
CA ASP A 198 -11.04 31.04 -38.49
C ASP A 198 -12.06 31.95 -37.83
N ILE A 199 -11.73 32.45 -36.65
CA ILE A 199 -12.51 33.53 -36.07
C ILE A 199 -12.42 34.61 -37.14
N ASP A 200 -13.53 34.85 -37.83
CA ASP A 200 -13.56 35.80 -38.94
C ASP A 200 -13.01 37.10 -38.40
N SER A 201 -11.85 37.48 -38.92
CA SER A 201 -11.23 38.74 -38.54
C SER A 201 -12.12 39.85 -39.07
N PHE A 202 -12.45 40.83 -38.22
CA PHE A 202 -13.27 41.96 -38.62
C PHE A 202 -12.73 42.59 -39.91
N SER A 203 -13.59 42.71 -40.91
CA SER A 203 -13.32 43.46 -42.11
C SER A 203 -13.22 44.96 -41.80
N LYS A 204 -12.57 45.73 -42.69
CA LYS A 204 -12.46 47.19 -42.52
C LYS A 204 -13.83 47.87 -42.44
N GLN A 205 -14.82 47.34 -43.16
CA GLN A 205 -16.19 47.86 -43.15
C GLN A 205 -16.87 47.59 -41.81
N GLU A 206 -16.73 46.40 -41.24
CA GLU A 206 -17.27 46.08 -39.92
C GLU A 206 -16.60 46.91 -38.82
N MET A 207 -15.28 47.13 -38.90
CA MET A 207 -14.58 48.02 -37.98
C MET A 207 -15.09 49.47 -38.09
N GLU A 208 -15.29 50.00 -39.29
CA GLU A 208 -15.82 51.35 -39.50
C GLU A 208 -17.25 51.51 -38.94
N VAL A 209 -18.12 50.50 -39.12
CA VAL A 209 -19.47 50.51 -38.56
C VAL A 209 -19.43 50.56 -37.03
N VAL A 210 -18.61 49.70 -36.40
CA VAL A 210 -18.46 49.64 -34.94
C VAL A 210 -17.90 50.95 -34.37
N ILE A 211 -16.99 51.61 -35.09
CA ILE A 211 -16.39 52.89 -34.67
C ILE A 211 -17.34 54.08 -34.90
N SER A 212 -18.25 53.99 -35.89
CA SER A 212 -19.19 55.06 -36.23
C SER A 212 -20.49 55.08 -35.42
N GLU A 213 -20.76 54.02 -34.65
CA GLU A 213 -21.92 53.90 -33.75
C GLU A 213 -21.64 54.41 -32.31
N GLU A 214 -20.44 54.94 -32.03
CA GLU A 214 -20.08 55.70 -30.81
C GLU A 214 -20.20 57.21 -31.02
#